data_AF-A0A183TL87-F1
#
_entry.id   AF-A0A183TL87-F1
#
_cell.length_a   1.000
_cell.length_b   1.000
_cell.length_c   1.000
_cell.angle_alpha   90.00
_cell.angle_beta   90.00
_cell.angle_gamma   90.00
#
_symmetry.space_group_name_H-M   'P 1'
#
loop_
_entity.id
_entity.type
_entity.pdbx_description
1 polymer ?
#
loop_
_entity_poly.entity_id
_entity_poly.type
_entity_poly.pdbx_seq_one_letter_code
_entity_poly.pdbx_strand_id
1 'polypeptide(L)'
;MEQLRGVTASNESLKRCHPLSSSKNGSQEYIYMPCGLLSNSIFNDTFLLNFIESPSSKHPVPLLSSSIAWKSDVEKMYGTLPPNGWNGTIKPPNWPKPAYERSPGAFKTDQELMVWNRIAAFPTFIKLHRILDTRTDLFASGLPAGKYSLEITSSECLTD
;
A
#
# COMPACT_ATOMS: atom_id res chain seq x y z
N MET A 1 -1.31 -10.25 -13.55
CA MET A 1 -1.82 -8.89 -13.22
C MET A 1 -3.34 -8.80 -13.28
N GLU A 2 -4.07 -9.92 -13.42
CA GLU A 2 -5.53 -9.93 -13.43
C GLU A 2 -6.13 -9.59 -12.06
N GLN A 3 -5.56 -10.14 -10.98
CA GLN A 3 -5.99 -9.85 -9.61
C GLN A 3 -6.06 -8.36 -9.29
N LEU A 4 -5.00 -7.61 -9.62
CA LEU A 4 -4.92 -6.17 -9.36
C LEU A 4 -5.99 -5.36 -10.10
N ARG A 5 -6.48 -5.88 -11.23
CA ARG A 5 -7.59 -5.30 -12.01
C ARG A 5 -8.96 -5.63 -11.45
N GLY A 6 -9.05 -6.36 -10.34
CA GLY A 6 -10.31 -6.75 -9.71
C GLY A 6 -10.99 -7.96 -10.34
N VAL A 7 -10.27 -8.75 -11.14
CA VAL A 7 -10.82 -9.96 -11.79
C VAL A 7 -10.16 -11.23 -11.25
N THR A 8 -10.91 -12.32 -11.22
CA THR A 8 -10.39 -13.64 -10.85
C THR A 8 -9.29 -14.05 -11.82
N ALA A 9 -8.13 -14.44 -11.29
CA ALA A 9 -6.96 -14.76 -12.11
C ALA A 9 -7.08 -16.15 -12.75
N SER A 10 -6.72 -16.23 -14.04
CA SER A 10 -6.54 -17.49 -14.73
C SER A 10 -5.29 -18.23 -14.23
N ASN A 11 -5.21 -19.53 -14.50
CA ASN A 11 -4.03 -20.33 -14.18
C ASN A 11 -2.76 -19.78 -14.86
N GLU A 12 -2.87 -19.26 -16.09
CA GLU A 12 -1.77 -18.65 -16.83
C GLU A 12 -1.30 -17.35 -16.16
N SER A 13 -2.22 -16.51 -15.67
CA SER A 13 -1.85 -15.30 -14.93
C SER A 13 -1.16 -15.66 -13.61
N LEU A 14 -1.63 -16.69 -12.91
CA LEU A 14 -1.02 -17.14 -11.64
C LEU A 14 0.39 -17.70 -11.82
N LYS A 15 0.70 -18.36 -12.94
CA LYS A 15 2.06 -18.83 -13.24
C LYS A 15 3.09 -17.69 -13.26
N ARG A 16 2.68 -16.47 -13.65
CA ARG A 16 3.57 -15.28 -13.65
C ARG A 16 3.88 -14.75 -12.24
N CYS A 17 3.15 -15.22 -11.22
CA CYS A 17 3.37 -14.85 -9.83
C CYS A 17 4.32 -15.81 -9.08
N HIS A 18 4.85 -16.83 -9.74
CA HIS A 18 5.79 -17.77 -9.12
C HIS A 18 6.99 -17.03 -8.50
N PRO A 19 7.45 -17.39 -7.28
CA PRO A 19 7.00 -18.52 -6.45
C PRO A 19 5.74 -18.25 -5.59
N LEU A 20 5.31 -17.00 -5.43
CA LEU A 20 4.20 -16.62 -4.57
C LEU A 20 2.86 -16.57 -5.31
N SER A 21 2.47 -17.69 -5.93
CA SER A 21 1.16 -17.84 -6.57
C SER A 21 0.09 -18.37 -5.61
N SER A 22 0.44 -19.39 -4.82
CA SER A 22 -0.50 -20.10 -3.94
C SER A 22 0.22 -20.71 -2.74
N SER A 23 -0.56 -21.11 -1.73
CA SER A 23 -0.13 -21.88 -0.59
C SER A 23 -1.06 -23.07 -0.39
N LYS A 24 -0.49 -24.21 0.03
CA LYS A 24 -1.27 -25.41 0.36
C LYS A 24 -1.38 -25.55 1.87
N ASN A 25 -2.59 -25.78 2.35
CA ASN A 25 -2.84 -26.19 3.73
C ASN A 25 -3.62 -27.51 3.69
N GLY A 26 -2.91 -28.62 3.87
CA GLY A 26 -3.43 -29.97 3.62
C GLY A 26 -3.82 -30.17 2.16
N SER A 27 -5.05 -30.63 1.93
CA SER A 27 -5.61 -30.85 0.57
C SER A 27 -6.14 -29.58 -0.09
N GLN A 28 -6.28 -28.49 0.65
CA GLN A 28 -6.84 -27.23 0.13
C GLN A 28 -5.73 -26.31 -0.37
N GLU A 29 -5.91 -25.79 -1.58
CA GLU A 29 -5.05 -24.75 -2.15
C GLU A 29 -5.71 -23.37 -1.97
N TYR A 30 -4.90 -22.41 -1.54
CA TYR A 30 -5.29 -21.01 -1.35
C TYR A 30 -4.42 -20.13 -2.23
N ILE A 31 -5.03 -19.17 -2.92
CA ILE A 31 -4.32 -18.26 -3.81
C ILE A 31 -3.87 -17.02 -3.04
N TYR A 32 -2.61 -16.60 -3.21
CA TYR A 32 -2.16 -15.34 -2.63
C TYR A 32 -2.84 -14.16 -3.32
N MET A 33 -3.33 -13.20 -2.53
CA MET A 33 -4.05 -12.03 -3.03
C MET A 33 -3.52 -10.75 -2.35
N PRO A 34 -2.73 -9.92 -3.06
CA PRO A 34 -2.24 -10.12 -4.43
C PRO A 34 -1.09 -11.15 -4.49
N CYS A 35 -0.97 -11.88 -5.60
CA CYS A 35 0.12 -12.82 -5.84
C CYS A 35 1.39 -12.11 -6.33
N GLY A 36 2.54 -12.77 -6.12
CA GLY A 36 3.83 -12.35 -6.65
C GLY A 36 4.75 -11.65 -5.64
N LEU A 37 6.05 -11.69 -5.94
CA LEU A 37 7.10 -11.16 -5.06
C LEU A 37 7.02 -9.65 -4.88
N LEU A 38 6.75 -8.91 -5.96
CA LEU A 38 6.69 -7.45 -5.93
C LEU A 38 5.65 -6.94 -4.93
N SER A 39 4.46 -7.53 -4.93
CA SER A 39 3.43 -7.14 -3.98
C SER A 39 3.68 -7.71 -2.59
N ASN A 40 4.29 -8.89 -2.45
CA ASN A 40 4.65 -9.42 -1.14
C ASN A 40 5.67 -8.53 -0.40
N SER A 41 6.65 -7.97 -1.11
CA SER A 41 7.66 -7.07 -0.53
C SER A 41 7.17 -5.62 -0.42
N ILE A 42 5.91 -5.40 -0.06
CA ILE A 42 5.36 -4.04 0.06
C ILE A 42 5.94 -3.34 1.28
N PHE A 43 6.42 -2.12 1.07
CA PHE A 43 6.82 -1.22 2.14
C PHE A 43 5.64 -0.94 3.09
N ASN A 44 5.81 -1.25 4.38
CA ASN A 44 4.74 -1.23 5.37
C ASN A 44 5.03 -0.36 6.60
N ASP A 45 6.16 0.36 6.64
CA ASP A 45 6.43 1.30 7.73
C ASP A 45 5.39 2.42 7.74
N THR A 46 5.15 2.95 8.95
CA THR A 46 4.22 4.05 9.15
C THR A 46 4.94 5.28 9.70
N PHE A 47 4.47 6.44 9.26
CA PHE A 47 5.04 7.73 9.62
C PHE A 47 4.00 8.59 10.31
N LEU A 48 4.35 9.14 11.47
CA LEU A 48 3.58 10.17 12.16
C LEU A 48 4.43 11.44 12.23
N LEU A 49 4.00 12.47 11.49
CA LEU A 49 4.64 13.78 11.47
C LEU A 49 3.84 14.73 12.36
N ASN A 50 4.52 15.39 13.31
CA ASN A 50 3.92 16.37 14.20
C ASN A 50 4.64 17.72 14.06
N PHE A 51 3.87 18.80 13.98
CA PHE A 51 4.35 20.17 14.14
C PHE A 51 4.42 20.51 15.64
N ILE A 52 5.55 21.07 16.07
CA ILE A 52 5.80 21.43 17.48
C ILE A 52 5.68 22.95 17.60
N GLU A 53 4.53 23.41 18.05
CA GLU A 53 4.27 24.83 18.31
C GLU A 53 4.92 25.27 19.64
N SER A 54 4.90 24.38 20.65
CA SER A 54 5.57 24.58 21.93
C SER A 54 5.90 23.22 22.56
N PRO A 55 6.72 23.16 23.64
CA PRO A 55 7.05 21.88 24.29
C PRO A 55 5.84 21.06 24.75
N SER A 56 4.70 21.70 25.00
CA SER A 56 3.44 21.06 25.41
C SER A 56 2.36 21.02 24.31
N SER A 57 2.60 21.65 23.15
CA SER A 57 1.64 21.72 22.03
C SER A 57 2.21 21.07 20.78
N LYS A 58 1.67 19.90 20.42
CA LYS A 58 2.00 19.15 19.20
C LYS A 58 0.75 19.00 18.34
N HIS A 59 0.86 19.37 17.07
CA HIS A 59 -0.21 19.27 16.09
C HIS A 59 0.14 18.20 15.04
N PRO A 60 -0.63 17.10 14.94
CA PRO A 60 -0.44 16.13 13.87
C PRO A 60 -0.57 16.80 12.51
N VAL A 61 0.43 16.58 11.64
CA VAL A 61 0.37 17.07 10.27
C VAL A 61 -0.59 16.16 9.49
N PRO A 62 -1.64 16.71 8.87
CA PRO A 62 -2.63 15.91 8.16
C PRO A 62 -2.04 15.46 6.83
N LEU A 63 -1.76 14.17 6.74
CA LEU A 63 -1.11 13.54 5.59
C LEU A 63 -2.10 12.59 4.90
N LEU A 64 -2.36 12.83 3.62
CA LEU A 64 -3.23 12.00 2.79
C LEU A 64 -2.45 10.86 2.16
N SER A 65 -3.01 9.64 2.22
CA SER A 65 -2.58 8.48 1.44
C SER A 65 -3.34 8.34 0.11
N SER A 66 -4.25 9.28 -0.18
CA SER A 66 -4.97 9.38 -1.44
C SER A 66 -4.36 10.44 -2.35
N SER A 67 -4.64 10.35 -3.65
CA SER A 67 -4.09 11.23 -4.69
C SER A 67 -2.56 11.16 -4.84
N ILE A 68 -1.95 10.06 -4.42
CA ILE A 68 -0.51 9.79 -4.54
C ILE A 68 -0.16 8.93 -5.77
N ALA A 69 -1.11 8.15 -6.27
CA ALA A 69 -0.94 7.34 -7.47
C ALA A 69 -1.35 8.12 -8.73
N TRP A 70 -0.82 7.70 -9.87
CA TRP A 70 -1.18 8.26 -11.16
C TRP A 70 -2.66 8.04 -11.45
N LYS A 71 -3.34 9.07 -11.97
CA LYS A 71 -4.75 8.99 -12.34
C LYS A 71 -5.05 7.81 -13.26
N SER A 72 -4.15 7.51 -14.22
CA SER A 72 -4.26 6.34 -15.09
C SER A 72 -4.22 5.01 -14.35
N ASP A 73 -3.40 4.91 -13.31
CA ASP A 73 -3.26 3.67 -12.53
C ASP A 73 -4.56 3.44 -11.75
N VAL A 74 -5.03 4.49 -11.06
CA VAL A 74 -6.29 4.46 -10.33
C VAL A 74 -7.44 4.13 -11.27
N GLU A 75 -7.61 4.82 -12.40
CA GLU A 75 -8.79 4.68 -13.25
C GLU A 75 -8.79 3.42 -14.12
N LYS A 76 -7.64 3.01 -14.67
CA LYS A 76 -7.55 2.01 -15.74
C LYS A 76 -6.83 0.72 -15.36
N MET A 77 -5.89 0.77 -14.40
CA MET A 77 -5.00 -0.36 -14.10
C MET A 77 -5.43 -1.16 -12.88
N TYR A 78 -6.04 -0.50 -11.89
CA TYR A 78 -6.49 -1.13 -10.66
C TYR A 78 -8.01 -1.17 -10.58
N GLY A 79 -8.53 -2.24 -9.97
CA GLY A 79 -9.96 -2.51 -9.88
C GLY A 79 -10.41 -2.93 -8.48
N THR A 80 -11.72 -2.97 -8.32
CA THR A 80 -12.38 -3.46 -7.12
C THR A 80 -12.78 -4.91 -7.34
N LEU A 81 -12.47 -5.80 -6.40
CA LEU A 81 -12.94 -7.18 -6.47
C LEU A 81 -14.41 -7.26 -6.04
N PRO A 82 -15.22 -8.10 -6.71
CA PRO A 82 -16.54 -8.42 -6.21
C PRO A 82 -16.44 -9.18 -4.87
N PRO A 83 -17.48 -9.17 -4.01
CA PRO A 83 -17.41 -9.79 -2.68
C PRO A 83 -16.99 -11.26 -2.68
N ASN A 84 -17.42 -12.03 -3.69
CA ASN A 84 -17.05 -13.43 -3.89
C ASN A 84 -15.62 -13.63 -4.43
N GLY A 85 -14.96 -12.57 -4.93
CA GLY A 85 -13.61 -12.62 -5.47
C GLY A 85 -12.52 -12.89 -4.42
N TRP A 86 -12.87 -12.80 -3.14
CA TRP A 86 -11.98 -13.11 -2.01
C TRP A 86 -12.01 -14.59 -1.60
N ASN A 87 -12.98 -15.37 -2.08
CA ASN A 87 -13.11 -16.78 -1.69
C ASN A 87 -11.89 -17.59 -2.13
N GLY A 88 -11.36 -18.40 -1.20
CA GLY A 88 -10.16 -19.20 -1.46
C GLY A 88 -8.87 -18.39 -1.60
N THR A 89 -8.87 -17.12 -1.18
CA THR A 89 -7.68 -16.26 -1.19
C THR A 89 -7.10 -16.06 0.21
N ILE A 90 -5.79 -15.85 0.27
CA ILE A 90 -5.04 -15.56 1.49
C ILE A 90 -4.10 -14.37 1.28
N LYS A 91 -3.72 -13.71 2.37
CA LYS A 91 -2.73 -12.63 2.32
C LYS A 91 -1.35 -13.17 1.93
N PRO A 92 -0.51 -12.36 1.24
CA PRO A 92 0.90 -12.69 1.08
C PRO A 92 1.61 -12.86 2.42
N PRO A 93 2.68 -13.66 2.49
CA PRO A 93 3.40 -13.95 3.74
C PRO A 93 3.76 -12.69 4.54
N ASN A 94 4.32 -11.67 3.90
CA ASN A 94 4.86 -10.48 4.56
C ASN A 94 3.82 -9.37 4.77
N TRP A 95 2.56 -9.59 4.39
CA TRP A 95 1.51 -8.60 4.62
C TRP A 95 1.03 -8.68 6.07
N PRO A 96 0.90 -7.55 6.79
CA PRO A 96 0.38 -7.58 8.16
C PRO A 96 -1.11 -7.95 8.20
N LYS A 97 -1.86 -7.57 7.16
CA LYS A 97 -3.31 -7.78 7.05
C LYS A 97 -3.69 -8.19 5.63
N PRO A 98 -4.80 -8.91 5.42
CA PRO A 98 -5.36 -9.19 4.09
C PRO A 98 -5.69 -7.92 3.30
N ALA A 99 -5.73 -8.04 1.98
CA ALA A 99 -5.97 -6.89 1.09
C ALA A 99 -7.33 -6.19 1.32
N TYR A 100 -8.38 -6.93 1.67
CA TYR A 100 -9.70 -6.37 1.98
C TYR A 100 -9.74 -5.57 3.30
N GLU A 101 -8.86 -5.86 4.25
CA GLU A 101 -8.72 -5.07 5.48
C GLU A 101 -7.84 -3.84 5.28
N ARG A 102 -6.86 -3.93 4.36
CA ARG A 102 -5.99 -2.80 4.03
C ARG A 102 -6.76 -1.67 3.34
N SER A 103 -7.69 -2.01 2.44
CA SER A 103 -8.55 -0.98 1.84
C SER A 103 -9.92 -1.53 1.44
N PRO A 104 -11.03 -0.81 1.74
CA PRO A 104 -12.38 -1.28 1.46
C PRO A 104 -12.70 -1.50 -0.02
N GLY A 105 -12.08 -0.73 -0.92
CA GLY A 105 -12.29 -0.80 -2.37
C GLY A 105 -11.36 -1.79 -3.08
N ALA A 106 -10.74 -2.72 -2.34
CA ALA A 106 -9.68 -3.59 -2.82
C ALA A 106 -8.53 -2.77 -3.43
N PHE A 107 -7.90 -3.25 -4.48
CA PHE A 107 -6.73 -2.59 -5.06
C PHE A 107 -7.03 -1.21 -5.65
N LYS A 108 -8.28 -0.87 -5.98
CA LYS A 108 -8.68 0.45 -6.50
C LYS A 108 -8.39 1.60 -5.52
N THR A 109 -8.47 1.31 -4.23
CA THR A 109 -8.34 2.33 -3.16
C THR A 109 -6.97 2.31 -2.48
N ASP A 110 -6.20 1.23 -2.64
CA ASP A 110 -4.84 1.10 -2.08
C ASP A 110 -3.80 1.79 -2.98
N GLN A 111 -3.75 3.12 -2.97
CA GLN A 111 -2.80 3.88 -3.79
C GLN A 111 -1.34 3.67 -3.37
N GLU A 112 -1.07 3.30 -2.12
CA GLU A 112 0.28 2.93 -1.67
C GLU A 112 0.77 1.70 -2.40
N LEU A 113 -0.06 0.66 -2.50
CA LEU A 113 0.22 -0.53 -3.30
C LEU A 113 0.47 -0.16 -4.77
N MET A 114 -0.30 0.77 -5.34
CA MET A 114 -0.10 1.21 -6.73
C MET A 114 1.27 1.86 -6.94
N VAL A 115 1.65 2.78 -6.04
CA VAL A 115 2.97 3.44 -6.07
C VAL A 115 4.09 2.42 -5.88
N TRP A 116 3.90 1.45 -4.99
CA TRP A 116 4.88 0.40 -4.74
C TRP A 116 5.08 -0.49 -5.96
N ASN A 117 4.00 -1.01 -6.54
CA ASN A 117 4.03 -1.90 -7.70
C ASN A 117 4.57 -1.25 -8.98
N ARG A 118 4.74 0.08 -9.03
CA ARG A 118 5.49 0.72 -10.11
C ARG A 118 6.98 0.47 -9.89
N ILE A 119 7.53 -0.52 -10.61
CA ILE A 119 8.94 -0.93 -10.52
C ILE A 119 9.85 0.28 -10.83
N ALA A 120 10.84 0.52 -9.98
CA ALA A 120 11.86 1.52 -10.21
C ALA A 120 12.94 0.97 -11.15
N ALA A 121 13.51 1.83 -12.00
CA ALA A 121 14.55 1.43 -12.95
C ALA A 121 15.93 1.19 -12.29
N PHE A 122 16.15 1.73 -11.09
CA PHE A 122 17.44 1.74 -10.39
C PHE A 122 17.28 1.18 -8.97
N PRO A 123 18.35 0.63 -8.37
CA PRO A 123 18.31 0.03 -7.02
C PRO A 123 18.04 1.06 -5.92
N THR A 124 18.49 2.30 -6.10
CA THR A 124 18.15 3.42 -5.22
C THR A 124 17.02 4.21 -5.87
N PHE A 125 15.89 4.31 -5.17
CA PHE A 125 14.69 4.96 -5.69
C PHE A 125 13.91 5.67 -4.59
N ILE A 126 13.04 6.59 -5.01
CA ILE A 126 12.12 7.31 -4.13
C ILE A 126 10.70 7.00 -4.58
N LYS A 127 9.81 6.77 -3.62
CA LYS A 127 8.37 6.56 -3.84
C LYS A 127 7.59 7.56 -3.01
N LEU A 128 6.56 8.16 -3.61
CA LEU A 128 5.68 9.09 -2.91
C LEU A 128 4.84 8.33 -1.87
N HIS A 129 4.98 8.71 -0.60
CA HIS A 129 4.23 8.08 0.49
C HIS A 129 2.96 8.88 0.86
N ARG A 130 3.07 10.20 1.06
CA ARG A 130 1.95 11.06 1.48
C ARG A 130 2.00 12.44 0.81
N ILE A 131 0.84 13.09 0.78
CA ILE A 131 0.69 14.50 0.40
C ILE A 131 0.05 15.25 1.58
N LEU A 132 0.47 16.49 1.82
CA LEU A 132 -0.13 17.35 2.83
C LEU A 132 -1.59 17.69 2.50
N ASP A 133 -2.49 17.54 3.48
CA ASP A 133 -3.85 18.05 3.39
C ASP A 133 -3.92 19.54 3.77
N THR A 134 -3.96 20.40 2.77
CA THR A 134 -4.03 21.85 2.95
C THR A 134 -5.46 22.36 3.23
N ARG A 135 -6.44 21.47 3.45
CA ARG A 135 -7.81 21.89 3.82
C ARG A 135 -7.97 22.21 5.31
N THR A 136 -6.92 22.00 6.10
CA THR A 136 -6.91 22.29 7.54
C THR A 136 -6.31 23.66 7.81
N ASP A 137 -6.91 24.44 8.71
CA ASP A 137 -6.58 25.86 8.90
C ASP A 137 -5.10 26.11 9.22
N LEU A 138 -4.49 25.26 10.06
CA LEU A 138 -3.07 25.41 10.44
C LEU A 138 -2.10 25.14 9.28
N PHE A 139 -2.49 24.29 8.31
CA PHE A 139 -1.63 23.85 7.21
C PHE A 139 -2.11 24.33 5.84
N ALA A 140 -3.03 25.30 5.80
CA ALA A 140 -3.66 25.77 4.57
C ALA A 140 -2.65 26.39 3.58
N SER A 141 -1.60 27.02 4.10
CA SER A 141 -0.51 27.61 3.32
C SER A 141 0.72 26.70 3.21
N GLY A 142 0.58 25.41 3.51
CA GLY A 142 1.68 24.45 3.57
C GLY A 142 2.17 24.19 4.99
N LEU A 143 3.38 23.65 5.11
CA LEU A 143 4.02 23.40 6.41
C LEU A 143 4.52 24.71 7.02
N PRO A 144 4.02 25.16 8.19
CA PRO A 144 4.55 26.33 8.88
C PRO A 144 6.04 26.19 9.20
N ALA A 145 6.77 27.30 9.22
CA ALA A 145 8.16 27.28 9.67
C ALA A 145 8.22 26.95 11.17
N GLY A 146 9.08 25.99 11.54
CA GLY A 146 9.25 25.62 12.95
C GLY A 146 9.84 24.23 13.12
N LYS A 147 9.66 23.68 14.32
CA LYS A 147 10.18 22.37 14.67
C LYS A 147 9.14 21.30 14.37
N TYR A 148 9.61 20.15 13.88
CA TYR A 148 8.80 18.99 13.61
C TYR A 148 9.41 17.77 14.29
N SER A 149 8.59 16.80 14.65
CA SER A 149 9.03 15.45 15.01
C SER A 149 8.44 14.44 14.04
N LEU A 150 9.27 13.52 13.57
CA LEU A 150 8.87 12.38 12.75
C LEU A 150 9.05 11.11 13.57
N GLU A 151 7.95 10.41 13.80
CA GLU A 151 7.93 9.10 14.42
C GLU A 151 7.76 8.04 13.33
N ILE A 152 8.66 7.06 13.31
CA ILE A 152 8.67 5.98 12.32
C ILE A 152 8.46 4.68 13.07
N THR A 153 7.37 3.97 12.75
CA THR A 153 7.18 2.59 13.21
C THR A 153 7.54 1.69 12.05
N SER A 154 8.69 1.02 12.18
CA SER A 154 9.16 0.10 11.15
C SER A 154 8.63 -1.30 11.36
N SER A 155 8.25 -1.95 10.27
CA SER A 155 7.79 -3.33 10.24
C SER A 155 8.67 -4.23 9.37
N GLU A 156 9.66 -3.66 8.68
CA GLU A 156 10.68 -4.43 7.98
C GLU A 156 11.96 -4.51 8.82
N CYS A 157 12.47 -5.73 9.02
CA CYS A 157 13.80 -5.94 9.57
C CYS A 157 14.79 -5.89 8.39
N LEU A 158 15.20 -4.69 7.98
CA LEU A 158 16.29 -4.53 7.03
C LEU A 158 17.60 -4.74 7.80
N THR A 159 18.12 -5.97 7.79
CA THR A 159 19.51 -6.23 8.17
C THR A 159 20.37 -6.11 6.93
N ASP A 160 21.38 -5.25 6.99
CA ASP A 160 22.45 -5.09 6.00
C ASP A 160 23.12 -6.42 5.61
#